data_AF-A0A2K1E1V4-F1
#
_entry.id   AF-A0A2K1E1V4-F1
#
_cell.length_a   1.000
_cell.length_b   1.000
_cell.length_c   1.000
_cell.angle_alpha   90.00
_cell.angle_beta   90.00
_cell.angle_gamma   90.00
#
_symmetry.space_group_name_H-M   'P 1'
#
loop_
_entity.id
_entity.type
_entity.pdbx_description
1 polymer ?
#
loop_
_entity_poly.entity_id
_entity_poly.type
_entity_poly.pdbx_seq_one_letter_code
_entity_poly.pdbx_strand_id
1 'polypeptide(L)'
;MDWTLALTGMLIIIWSLSGLWRPEKNVASVEGWRKRLNELKAGASESYFEERRQLEAYPPPEHATITKLRAVSLVGMSIGAILIVISAFR
;
A
#
# COMPACT_ATOMS: atom_id res chain seq x y z
N MET A 1 28.24 3.57 19.92
CA MET A 1 26.85 3.81 19.51
C MET A 1 26.86 4.62 18.23
N ASP A 2 26.57 3.99 17.11
CA ASP A 2 26.51 4.61 15.79
C ASP A 2 25.19 5.37 15.60
N TRP A 3 25.24 6.68 15.81
CA TRP A 3 24.08 7.56 15.71
C TRP A 3 23.47 7.62 14.31
N THR A 4 24.26 7.43 13.25
CA THR A 4 23.76 7.46 11.87
C THR A 4 22.85 6.26 11.61
N LEU A 5 23.29 5.09 12.09
CA LEU A 5 22.59 3.82 11.95
C LEU A 5 21.31 3.80 12.81
N ALA A 6 21.37 4.41 14.00
CA ALA A 6 20.20 4.62 14.87
C ALA A 6 19.14 5.53 14.22
N LEU A 7 19.54 6.68 13.66
CA LEU A 7 18.63 7.61 12.97
C LEU A 7 18.00 6.98 11.74
N THR A 8 18.79 6.25 10.96
CA THR A 8 18.30 5.53 9.77
C THR A 8 17.24 4.50 10.16
N GLY A 9 17.48 3.73 11.23
CA GLY A 9 16.50 2.77 11.76
C GLY A 9 15.21 3.44 12.22
N MET A 10 15.28 4.58 12.91
CA MET A 10 14.10 5.36 13.32
C MET A 10 13.29 5.87 12.11
N LEU A 11 13.96 6.42 11.09
CA LEU A 11 13.30 6.92 9.88
C LEU A 11 12.55 5.79 9.15
N ILE A 12 13.16 4.61 9.04
CA ILE A 12 12.53 3.43 8.43
C ILE A 12 11.27 3.02 9.22
N ILE A 13 11.32 3.03 10.55
CA ILE A 13 10.15 2.71 11.40
C ILE A 13 9.03 3.74 11.18
N ILE A 14 9.35 5.04 11.21
CA ILE A 14 8.37 6.12 11.03
C ILE A 14 7.69 5.99 9.66
N TRP A 15 8.47 5.73 8.61
CA TRP A 15 7.94 5.57 7.25
C TRP A 15 7.06 4.31 7.13
N SER A 16 7.47 3.21 7.77
CA SER A 16 6.74 1.94 7.76
C SER A 16 5.43 2.00 8.56
N LEU A 17 5.35 2.87 9.57
CA LEU A 17 4.14 3.05 10.38
C LEU A 17 2.94 3.54 9.55
N SER A 18 3.21 4.29 8.47
CA SER A 18 2.17 4.86 7.60
C SER A 18 1.29 3.79 6.92
N GLY A 19 1.84 2.62 6.62
CA GLY A 19 1.10 1.51 6.02
C GLY A 19 0.20 0.74 6.99
N LEU A 20 0.33 0.98 8.30
CA LEU A 20 -0.55 0.41 9.33
C LEU A 20 -1.73 1.32 9.68
N TRP A 21 -1.61 2.63 9.50
CA TRP A 21 -2.57 3.57 10.07
C TRP A 21 -3.88 3.69 9.27
N ARG A 22 -3.85 3.56 7.94
CA ARG A 22 -5.06 3.59 7.08
C ARG A 22 -4.95 2.73 5.80
N PRO A 23 -4.79 1.41 5.91
CA PRO A 23 -4.70 0.55 4.73
C PRO A 23 -6.02 0.52 3.92
N GLU A 24 -7.16 0.75 4.56
CA GLU A 24 -8.50 0.64 3.96
C GLU A 24 -8.78 1.73 2.91
N LYS A 25 -8.30 2.96 3.10
CA LYS A 25 -8.51 4.04 2.12
C LYS A 25 -7.81 3.77 0.79
N ASN A 26 -6.69 3.08 0.83
CA ASN A 26 -5.93 2.76 -0.38
C ASN A 26 -6.56 1.58 -1.13
N VAL A 27 -7.14 0.59 -0.42
CA VAL A 27 -7.65 -0.65 -1.03
C VAL A 27 -9.14 -0.60 -1.36
N ALA A 28 -9.95 0.15 -0.62
CA ALA A 28 -11.36 0.37 -0.96
C ALA A 28 -11.55 1.00 -2.35
N SER A 29 -10.56 1.78 -2.81
CA SER A 29 -10.54 2.33 -4.18
C SER A 29 -10.45 1.24 -5.26
N VAL A 30 -9.72 0.16 -4.99
CA VAL A 30 -9.46 -0.95 -5.92
C VAL A 30 -10.65 -1.91 -5.99
N GLU A 31 -11.23 -2.23 -4.84
CA GLU A 31 -12.40 -3.10 -4.76
C GLU A 31 -13.64 -2.44 -5.37
N GLY A 32 -13.85 -1.15 -5.11
CA GLY A 32 -14.92 -0.36 -5.73
C GLY A 32 -14.77 -0.27 -7.25
N TRP A 33 -13.56 0.02 -7.74
CA TRP A 33 -13.23 0.03 -9.17
C TRP A 33 -13.54 -1.32 -9.82
N ARG A 34 -13.12 -2.43 -9.20
CA ARG A 34 -13.30 -3.78 -9.74
C ARG A 34 -14.76 -4.20 -9.77
N LYS A 35 -15.51 -3.85 -8.72
CA LYS A 35 -16.96 -4.10 -8.64
C LYS A 35 -17.69 -3.33 -9.75
N ARG A 36 -17.37 -2.04 -9.92
CA ARG A 36 -17.97 -1.20 -10.97
C ARG A 36 -17.64 -1.70 -12.38
N LEU A 37 -16.40 -2.12 -12.62
CA LEU A 37 -16.00 -2.72 -13.90
C LEU A 37 -16.79 -4.00 -14.21
N ASN A 38 -16.99 -4.87 -13.20
CA ASN A 38 -17.77 -6.10 -13.34
C ASN A 38 -19.25 -5.82 -13.59
N GLU A 39 -19.85 -4.84 -12.90
CA GLU A 39 -21.23 -4.39 -13.15
C GLU A 39 -21.40 -3.85 -14.58
N LEU A 40 -20.43 -3.07 -15.06
CA LEU A 40 -20.44 -2.55 -16.43
C LEU A 40 -20.30 -3.68 -17.46
N LYS A 41 -19.40 -4.66 -17.21
CA LYS A 41 -19.22 -5.83 -18.09
C LYS A 41 -20.42 -6.77 -18.10
N ALA A 42 -21.18 -6.86 -17.00
CA ALA A 42 -22.35 -7.73 -16.86
C ALA A 42 -23.61 -7.24 -17.60
N GLY A 43 -23.54 -6.11 -18.31
CA GLY A 43 -24.63 -5.64 -19.19
C GLY A 43 -25.20 -4.27 -18.87
N ALA A 44 -24.50 -3.43 -18.10
CA ALA A 44 -24.91 -2.02 -17.98
C ALA A 44 -24.82 -1.33 -19.35
N SER A 45 -25.88 -0.58 -19.67
CA SER A 45 -26.19 0.02 -20.96
C SER A 45 -25.02 0.76 -21.63
N GLU A 46 -25.01 0.77 -22.97
CA GLU A 46 -24.04 1.47 -23.84
C GLU A 46 -23.77 2.94 -23.45
N SER A 47 -24.69 3.56 -22.69
CA SER A 47 -24.52 4.89 -22.08
C SER A 47 -23.31 5.02 -21.15
N TYR A 48 -22.74 3.91 -20.64
CA TYR A 48 -21.60 3.90 -19.72
C TYR A 48 -20.30 3.42 -20.37
N PHE A 49 -20.23 3.42 -21.72
CA PHE A 49 -19.04 2.99 -22.45
C PHE A 49 -17.81 3.87 -22.15
N GLU A 50 -18.02 5.19 -22.03
CA GLU A 50 -16.94 6.12 -21.67
C GLU A 50 -16.45 5.91 -20.23
N GLU A 51 -17.35 5.65 -19.28
CA GLU A 51 -17.00 5.33 -17.89
C GLU A 51 -16.17 4.04 -17.82
N ARG A 52 -16.56 3.02 -18.59
CA ARG A 52 -15.79 1.77 -18.70
C ARG A 52 -14.39 2.01 -19.27
N ARG A 53 -14.29 2.80 -20.34
CA ARG A 53 -13.00 3.12 -20.98
C ARG A 53 -12.06 3.88 -20.05
N GLN A 54 -12.58 4.81 -19.26
CA GLN A 54 -11.79 5.55 -18.27
C GLN A 54 -11.29 4.64 -17.15
N LEU A 55 -12.14 3.72 -16.67
CA LEU A 55 -11.76 2.75 -15.66
C LEU A 55 -10.68 1.80 -16.19
N GLU A 56 -10.80 1.31 -17.43
CA GLU A 56 -9.82 0.43 -18.06
C GLU A 56 -8.51 1.14 -18.43
N ALA A 57 -8.53 2.44 -18.75
CA ALA A 57 -7.34 3.21 -19.08
C ALA A 57 -6.43 3.47 -17.87
N TYR A 58 -7.01 3.56 -16.67
CA TYR A 58 -6.28 3.83 -15.42
C TYR A 58 -6.60 2.78 -14.37
N PRO A 59 -6.13 1.53 -14.55
CA PRO A 59 -6.34 0.50 -13.55
C PRO A 59 -5.59 0.87 -12.27
N PRO A 60 -6.22 0.71 -11.09
CA PRO A 60 -5.50 0.80 -9.84
C PRO A 60 -4.45 -0.31 -9.76
N PRO A 61 -3.37 -0.12 -8.98
CA PRO A 61 -2.33 -1.14 -8.83
C PRO A 61 -2.91 -2.47 -8.33
N GLU A 62 -2.95 -3.48 -9.20
CA GLU A 62 -3.56 -4.81 -8.96
C GLU A 62 -2.99 -5.56 -7.75
N HIS A 63 -1.80 -5.15 -7.28
CA HIS A 63 -1.07 -5.83 -6.22
C HIS A 63 -1.16 -5.13 -4.85
N ALA A 64 -1.81 -3.97 -4.76
CA ALA A 64 -1.95 -3.24 -3.51
C ALA A 64 -3.11 -3.80 -2.67
N THR A 65 -2.92 -4.97 -2.08
CA THR A 65 -3.85 -5.52 -1.08
C THR A 65 -3.47 -5.07 0.33
N ILE A 66 -4.47 -4.97 1.22
CA ILE A 66 -4.28 -4.60 2.64
C ILE A 66 -3.22 -5.51 3.27
N THR A 67 -3.28 -6.81 2.96
CA THR A 67 -2.35 -7.82 3.46
C THR A 67 -0.92 -7.56 3.02
N LYS A 68 -0.69 -7.20 1.75
CA LYS A 68 0.65 -6.88 1.23
C LYS A 68 1.19 -5.57 1.82
N LEU A 69 0.35 -4.54 1.94
CA LEU A 69 0.74 -3.27 2.53
C LEU A 69 1.17 -3.43 4.00
N ARG A 70 0.38 -4.21 4.77
CA ARG A 70 0.73 -4.56 6.16
C ARG A 70 2.00 -5.39 6.25
N ALA A 71 2.18 -6.37 5.36
CA ALA A 71 3.39 -7.19 5.33
C ALA A 71 4.64 -6.35 5.06
N VAL A 72 4.63 -5.47 4.07
CA VAL A 72 5.75 -4.56 3.78
C VAL A 72 6.04 -3.63 4.95
N SER A 73 4.99 -3.12 5.60
CA SER A 73 5.12 -2.27 6.79
C SER A 73 5.78 -3.02 7.95
N LEU A 74 5.37 -4.26 8.20
CA LEU A 74 5.96 -5.10 9.24
C LEU A 74 7.43 -5.41 8.95
N VAL A 75 7.75 -5.77 7.70
CA VAL A 75 9.14 -6.01 7.28
C VAL A 75 10.00 -4.77 7.47
N GLY A 76 9.50 -3.60 7.04
CA GLY A 76 10.19 -2.32 7.23
C GLY A 76 10.44 -2.02 8.71
N MET A 77 9.44 -2.22 9.58
CA MET A 77 9.60 -2.07 11.02
C MET A 77 10.65 -3.03 11.60
N SER A 78 10.67 -4.29 11.18
CA SER A 78 11.68 -5.27 11.61
C SER A 78 13.08 -4.85 11.21
N ILE A 79 13.28 -4.37 9.98
CA ILE A 79 14.57 -3.87 9.50
C ILE A 79 15.02 -2.67 10.34
N GLY A 80 14.14 -1.70 10.56
CA GLY A 80 14.45 -0.53 11.37
C GLY A 80 14.83 -0.88 12.81
N ALA A 81 14.13 -1.84 13.42
CA ALA A 81 14.45 -2.32 14.76
C ALA A 81 15.83 -3.00 14.82
N ILE A 82 16.15 -3.86 13.83
CA ILE A 82 17.46 -4.51 13.72
C ILE A 82 18.58 -3.47 13.61
N LEU A 83 18.39 -2.42 12.80
CA LEU A 83 19.38 -1.35 12.64
C LEU A 83 19.62 -0.58 13.94
N ILE A 84 18.58 -0.32 14.74
CA ILE A 84 18.73 0.30 16.06
C ILE A 84 19.46 -0.63 17.04
N VAL A 85 19.21 -1.93 16.99
CA VAL A 85 19.93 -2.90 17.84
C VAL A 85 21.40 -2.94 17.45
N ILE A 86 21.71 -3.05 16.16
CA ILE A 86 23.10 -3.07 15.65
C ILE A 86 23.84 -1.78 16.02
N SER A 87 23.17 -0.63 15.96
CA SER A 87 23.79 0.66 16.28
C SER A 87 24.25 0.78 17.74
N ALA A 88 23.65 0.01 18.66
CA ALA A 88 24.05 -0.03 20.05
C ALA A 88 25.36 -0.82 20.27
N PHE A 89 25.67 -1.78 19.38
CA PHE A 89 26.86 -2.64 19.46
C PHE A 89 28.02 -2.17 18.57
N ARG A 90 27.82 -1.13 17.76
CA ARG A 90 28.86 -0.42 17.00
C ARG A 90 29.18 0.93 17.63
#